data_AF-A0AA97I1R1-F1
#
_entry.id   AF-A0AA97I1R1-F1
#
_cell.length_a   1.000
_cell.length_b   1.000
_cell.length_c   1.000
_cell.angle_alpha   90.00
_cell.angle_beta   90.00
_cell.angle_gamma   90.00
#
_symmetry.space_group_name_H-M   'P 1'
#
loop_
_entity.id
_entity.type
_entity.pdbx_description
1 polymer ?
#
loop_
_entity_poly.entity_id
_entity_poly.type
_entity_poly.pdbx_seq_one_letter_code
_entity_poly.pdbx_strand_id
1 'polypeptide(L)'
;MQENRLVRAMGAKQATLTYDPMGRLWQVDGTAAGGSITRFLYDGDALVAEYDALGNLTDRYVHGVDADVPTQWYEGSTVNSSTRHHLFANWQGSIAPLRAYALPSV
;
A
#
# COMPACT_ATOMS: atom_id res chain seq x y z
N MET A 1 -0.83 15.65 24.49
CA MET A 1 -0.27 16.58 23.48
C MET A 1 -0.88 16.19 22.15
N GLN A 2 -1.31 17.15 21.33
CA GLN A 2 -1.88 16.82 20.02
C GLN A 2 -0.74 16.69 19.02
N GLU A 3 -0.67 15.56 18.32
CA GLU A 3 0.37 15.25 17.36
C GLU A 3 0.10 15.85 15.97
N ASN A 4 1.15 16.32 15.29
CA ASN A 4 1.05 17.00 13.99
C ASN A 4 0.88 15.99 12.84
N ARG A 5 -0.31 15.41 12.73
CA ARG A 5 -0.65 14.40 11.72
C ARG A 5 -1.79 14.89 10.82
N LEU A 6 -1.70 14.59 9.53
CA LEU A 6 -2.77 14.90 8.57
C LEU A 6 -3.96 13.97 8.85
N VAL A 7 -5.07 14.53 9.34
CA VAL A 7 -6.29 13.75 9.64
C VAL A 7 -7.39 13.91 8.57
N ARG A 8 -7.32 14.96 7.76
CA ARG A 8 -8.33 15.24 6.74
C ARG A 8 -7.75 16.04 5.58
N ALA A 9 -8.06 15.63 4.36
CA ALA A 9 -7.82 16.36 3.12
C ALA A 9 -9.16 16.73 2.47
N MET A 10 -9.25 17.95 1.95
CA MET A 10 -10.46 18.52 1.34
C MET A 10 -10.11 19.11 -0.04
N GLY A 11 -11.10 19.19 -0.94
CA GLY A 11 -10.95 19.74 -2.29
C GLY A 11 -11.55 18.81 -3.34
N ALA A 12 -10.99 18.81 -4.55
CA ALA A 12 -11.44 17.92 -5.63
C ALA A 12 -11.29 16.43 -5.27
N LYS A 13 -10.31 16.09 -4.41
CA LYS A 13 -10.21 14.80 -3.75
C LYS A 13 -10.34 15.01 -2.24
N GLN A 14 -11.13 14.15 -1.61
CA GLN A 14 -11.38 14.18 -0.17
C GLN A 14 -10.89 12.89 0.45
N ALA A 15 -10.25 12.98 1.61
CA ALA A 15 -9.82 11.83 2.37
C ALA A 15 -9.88 12.11 3.87
N THR A 16 -10.32 11.12 4.64
CA THR A 16 -10.16 11.09 6.09
C THR A 16 -9.11 10.05 6.44
N LEU A 17 -8.12 10.42 7.25
CA LEU A 17 -7.02 9.54 7.64
C LEU A 17 -7.13 9.25 9.13
N THR A 18 -7.11 7.96 9.48
CA THR A 18 -7.14 7.49 10.86
C THR A 18 -5.85 6.76 11.17
N TYR A 19 -5.27 7.02 12.34
CA TYR A 19 -4.00 6.44 12.77
C TYR A 19 -4.22 5.46 13.93
N ASP A 20 -3.35 4.46 14.04
CA ASP A 20 -3.32 3.55 15.18
C ASP A 20 -2.68 4.20 16.43
N PRO A 21 -2.73 3.56 17.61
CA PRO A 21 -2.13 4.11 18.84
C PRO A 21 -0.59 4.26 18.80
N MET A 22 0.09 3.57 17.87
CA MET A 22 1.53 3.73 17.61
C MET A 22 1.80 4.90 16.66
N GLY A 23 0.75 5.53 16.13
CA GLY A 23 0.83 6.67 15.23
C GLY A 23 1.02 6.30 13.76
N ARG A 24 0.83 5.04 13.37
CA ARG A 24 0.91 4.64 11.95
C ARG A 24 -0.45 4.80 11.29
N LEU A 25 -0.46 4.98 9.96
CA LEU A 25 -1.71 5.15 9.21
C LEU A 25 -2.49 3.85 9.22
N TRP A 26 -3.67 3.80 9.84
CA TRP A 26 -4.48 2.60 9.94
C TRP A 26 -5.54 2.52 8.83
N GLN A 27 -6.16 3.65 8.49
CA GLN A 27 -7.23 3.68 7.49
C GLN A 27 -7.23 4.99 6.72
N VAL A 28 -7.50 4.90 5.42
CA VAL A 28 -7.88 6.03 4.57
C VAL A 28 -9.30 5.79 4.08
N ASP A 29 -10.16 6.78 4.31
CA ASP A 29 -11.52 6.83 3.75
C ASP A 29 -11.55 7.90 2.66
N GLY A 30 -11.48 7.46 1.40
CA GLY A 30 -11.60 8.33 0.24
C GLY A 30 -13.07 8.57 -0.09
N THR A 31 -13.55 9.81 -0.02
CA THR A 31 -14.98 10.13 -0.21
C THR A 31 -15.32 10.77 -1.55
N ALA A 32 -14.35 10.87 -2.48
CA ALA A 32 -14.60 11.31 -3.86
C ALA A 32 -14.97 10.12 -4.76
N ALA A 33 -15.62 10.36 -5.91
CA ALA A 33 -16.08 9.32 -6.84
C ALA A 33 -14.95 8.34 -7.22
N GLY A 34 -15.00 7.12 -6.67
CA GLY A 34 -13.98 6.07 -6.80
C GLY A 34 -13.12 5.82 -5.55
N GLY A 35 -13.34 6.56 -4.46
CA GLY A 35 -12.68 6.32 -3.18
C GLY A 35 -13.32 5.15 -2.43
N SER A 36 -12.51 4.13 -2.17
CA SER A 36 -12.85 3.03 -1.28
C SER A 36 -12.12 3.23 0.05
N ILE A 37 -12.67 2.68 1.13
CA ILE A 37 -11.94 2.55 2.39
C ILE A 37 -10.79 1.56 2.16
N THR A 38 -9.58 2.00 2.51
CA THR A 38 -8.39 1.14 2.57
C THR A 38 -7.93 1.06 4.02
N ARG A 39 -7.78 -0.16 4.54
CA ARG A 39 -7.19 -0.42 5.86
C ARG A 39 -5.81 -1.05 5.70
N PHE A 40 -4.88 -0.62 6.52
CA PHE A 40 -3.47 -1.01 6.48
C PHE A 40 -3.13 -1.92 7.65
N LEU A 41 -2.54 -3.08 7.36
CA LEU A 41 -2.06 -4.04 8.36
C LEU A 41 -0.53 -4.04 8.38
N TYR A 42 0.02 -3.90 9.59
CA TYR A 42 1.46 -3.85 9.82
C TYR A 42 1.94 -5.03 10.67
N ASP A 43 3.13 -5.54 10.34
CA ASP A 43 3.94 -6.41 11.19
C ASP A 43 5.22 -5.66 11.58
N GLY A 44 5.39 -5.35 12.87
CA GLY A 44 6.36 -4.32 13.28
C GLY A 44 6.10 -3.03 12.49
N ASP A 45 7.13 -2.41 11.93
CA ASP A 45 6.96 -1.20 11.09
C ASP A 45 6.61 -1.50 9.62
N ALA A 46 6.59 -2.77 9.22
CA ALA A 46 6.39 -3.17 7.83
C ALA A 46 4.90 -3.29 7.48
N LEU A 47 4.44 -2.58 6.45
CA LEU A 47 3.10 -2.77 5.86
C LEU A 47 3.06 -4.12 5.14
N VAL A 48 2.19 -5.03 5.56
CA VAL A 48 2.13 -6.40 5.01
C VAL A 48 0.86 -6.68 4.21
N ALA A 49 -0.20 -5.91 4.43
CA ALA A 49 -1.46 -6.09 3.72
C ALA A 49 -2.34 -4.84 3.70
N GLU A 50 -3.17 -4.74 2.66
CA GLU A 50 -4.25 -3.77 2.55
C GLU A 50 -5.60 -4.48 2.41
N TYR A 51 -6.63 -3.89 3.02
CA TYR A 51 -7.98 -4.43 3.00
C TYR A 51 -8.99 -3.37 2.58
N ASP A 52 -10.04 -3.80 1.89
CA ASP A 52 -11.20 -2.95 1.61
C ASP A 52 -12.11 -2.74 2.84
N ALA A 53 -13.18 -1.97 2.65
CA ALA A 53 -14.20 -1.74 3.68
C ALA A 53 -14.82 -3.03 4.24
N LEU A 54 -14.96 -4.05 3.38
CA LEU A 54 -15.60 -5.34 3.67
C LEU A 54 -14.62 -6.34 4.29
N GLY A 55 -13.33 -6.02 4.37
CA GLY A 55 -12.29 -6.90 4.90
C GLY A 55 -11.73 -7.87 3.87
N ASN A 56 -11.95 -7.64 2.57
CA ASN A 56 -11.26 -8.40 1.53
C ASN A 56 -9.82 -7.91 1.41
N LEU A 57 -8.88 -8.86 1.33
CA LEU A 57 -7.47 -8.57 1.09
C LEU A 57 -7.30 -8.06 -0.36
N THR A 58 -6.91 -6.80 -0.51
CA THR A 58 -6.68 -6.18 -1.82
C THR A 58 -5.22 -6.26 -2.23
N ASP A 59 -4.31 -6.24 -1.27
CA ASP A 59 -2.87 -6.23 -1.55
C ASP A 59 -2.10 -6.94 -0.45
N ARG A 60 -1.03 -7.65 -0.84
CA ARG A 60 -0.08 -8.27 0.08
C ARG A 60 1.35 -7.90 -0.27
N TYR A 61 2.12 -7.50 0.73
CA TYR A 61 3.54 -7.17 0.58
C TYR A 61 4.41 -8.20 1.29
N VAL A 62 5.47 -8.64 0.60
CA VAL A 62 6.50 -9.51 1.14
C VAL A 62 7.76 -8.69 1.31
N HIS A 63 8.36 -8.76 2.49
CA HIS A 63 9.59 -8.08 2.84
C HIS A 63 10.75 -9.08 2.89
N GLY A 64 11.93 -8.61 2.52
CA GLY A 64 13.18 -9.35 2.62
C GLY A 64 13.69 -9.42 4.07
N VAL A 65 14.91 -9.94 4.22
CA VAL A 65 15.66 -9.77 5.46
C VAL A 65 16.08 -8.30 5.54
N ASP A 66 15.95 -7.71 6.72
CA ASP A 66 16.10 -6.27 7.04
C ASP A 66 14.84 -5.40 6.85
N ALA A 67 14.82 -4.28 7.57
CA ALA A 67 13.74 -3.31 7.52
C ALA A 67 13.72 -2.59 6.15
N ASP A 68 12.52 -2.20 5.71
CA ASP A 68 12.31 -1.40 4.49
C ASP A 68 12.80 -2.05 3.18
N VAL A 69 12.76 -3.39 3.10
CA VAL A 69 13.09 -4.13 1.87
C VAL A 69 11.87 -4.85 1.31
N PRO A 70 10.83 -4.13 0.81
CA PRO A 70 9.72 -4.79 0.14
C PRO A 70 10.22 -5.42 -1.17
N THR A 71 10.08 -6.73 -1.29
CA THR A 71 10.62 -7.53 -2.40
C THR A 71 9.54 -7.98 -3.38
N GLN A 72 8.34 -8.25 -2.89
CA GLN A 72 7.21 -8.65 -3.73
C GLN A 72 5.91 -8.01 -3.27
N TRP A 73 5.02 -7.80 -4.22
CA TRP A 73 3.63 -7.44 -4.00
C TRP A 73 2.73 -8.44 -4.74
N TYR A 74 1.63 -8.83 -4.12
CA TYR A 74 0.56 -9.59 -4.77
C TYR A 74 -0.72 -8.76 -4.80
N GLU A 75 -1.27 -8.59 -6.00
CA GLU A 75 -2.61 -8.00 -6.18
C GLU A 75 -3.69 -9.02 -5.79
N GLY A 76 -4.57 -8.61 -4.89
CA GLY A 76 -5.64 -9.40 -4.32
C GLY A 76 -5.18 -10.49 -3.35
N SER A 77 -6.09 -11.42 -3.06
CA SER A 77 -5.87 -12.50 -2.10
C SER A 77 -5.07 -13.69 -2.65
N THR A 78 -4.89 -13.76 -3.97
CA THR A 78 -4.31 -14.93 -4.64
C THR A 78 -2.80 -14.81 -4.75
N VAL A 79 -2.07 -15.86 -4.34
CA VAL A 79 -0.61 -15.95 -4.45
C VAL A 79 -0.24 -16.82 -5.64
N ASN A 80 -0.03 -16.21 -6.80
CA ASN A 80 0.44 -16.90 -8.00
C ASN A 80 1.39 -15.99 -8.81
N SER A 81 1.92 -16.50 -9.92
CA SER A 81 2.83 -15.72 -10.77
C SER A 81 2.14 -14.58 -11.52
N SER A 82 0.83 -14.67 -11.77
CA SER A 82 0.06 -13.68 -12.51
C SER A 82 -0.28 -12.44 -11.67
N THR A 83 -0.41 -12.59 -10.36
CA THR A 83 -0.67 -11.47 -9.42
C THR A 83 0.61 -10.90 -8.81
N ARG A 84 1.78 -11.51 -9.07
CA ARG A 84 3.05 -11.12 -8.46
C ARG A 84 3.72 -9.97 -9.20
N HIS A 85 4.04 -8.92 -8.44
CA HIS A 85 4.91 -7.84 -8.83
C HIS A 85 6.24 -7.92 -8.06
N HIS A 86 7.36 -7.80 -8.77
CA HIS A 86 8.67 -7.69 -8.17
C HIS A 86 8.99 -6.22 -7.91
N LEU A 87 9.36 -5.91 -6.67
CA LEU A 87 9.61 -4.56 -6.20
C LEU A 87 11.12 -4.32 -6.12
N PHE A 88 11.56 -3.17 -6.62
CA PHE A 88 12.96 -2.75 -6.58
C PHE A 88 13.09 -1.30 -6.16
N ALA A 89 14.10 -1.02 -5.33
CA ALA A 89 14.49 0.33 -4.97
C ALA A 89 15.29 0.98 -6.11
N ASN A 90 14.98 2.24 -6.40
CA ASN A 90 15.89 3.09 -7.15
C ASN A 90 17.03 3.58 -6.25
N TRP A 91 17.96 4.35 -6.81
CA TRP A 91 19.11 4.90 -6.09
C TRP A 91 18.75 5.89 -4.96
N GLN A 92 17.51 6.38 -4.91
CA GLN A 92 16.97 7.22 -3.83
C GLN A 92 16.19 6.42 -2.78
N GLY A 93 16.09 5.09 -2.94
CA GLY A 93 15.29 4.23 -2.06
C GLY A 93 13.79 4.19 -2.41
N SER A 94 13.35 4.83 -3.49
CA SER A 94 11.94 4.73 -3.91
C SER A 94 11.67 3.36 -4.54
N ILE A 95 10.63 2.69 -4.06
CA ILE A 95 10.22 1.36 -4.51
C ILE A 95 9.26 1.47 -5.69
N ALA A 96 9.53 0.75 -6.78
CA ALA A 96 8.62 0.63 -7.91
C ALA A 96 8.52 -0.83 -8.40
N PRO A 97 7.34 -1.26 -8.90
CA PRO A 97 7.21 -2.57 -9.52
C PRO A 97 7.88 -2.57 -10.90
N LEU A 98 8.65 -3.62 -11.19
CA LEU A 98 9.11 -3.86 -12.56
C LEU A 98 7.94 -4.37 -13.40
N ARG A 99 7.49 -3.57 -14.37
CA ARG A 99 6.62 -4.06 -15.45
C ARG A 99 7.51 -4.54 -16.59
N ALA A 100 7.31 -5.77 -17.05
CA ALA A 100 7.96 -6.24 -18.27
C ALA A 100 7.59 -5.27 -19.42
N TYR A 101 8.59 -4.65 -20.04
CA TYR A 101 8.39 -4.02 -21.34
C TYR A 101 8.05 -5.14 -22.33
N ALA A 102 6.82 -5.15 -22.85
CA ALA A 102 6.53 -5.94 -24.03
C ALA A 102 7.39 -5.38 -25.15
N LEU A 103 8.36 -6.16 -25.63
CA LEU A 103 9.07 -5.80 -26.85
C LEU A 103 8.03 -5.75 -27.97
N PRO A 104 7.91 -4.64 -28.72
CA PRO A 104 7.06 -4.65 -29.91
C PRO A 104 7.57 -5.74 -30.85
N SER A 105 6.67 -6.61 -31.31
CA SER A 105 6.99 -7.59 -32.34
C SER A 105 7.51 -6.85 -33.58
N VAL A 106 8.68 -7.27 -34.08
CA VAL A 106 9.23 -6.85 -35.38
C VAL A 106 8.49 -7.57 -36.50
#